data_AF-A0A535E6H3-F1
#
_entry.id   AF-A0A535E6H3-F1
#
_cell.length_a   1.000
_cell.length_b   1.000
_cell.length_c   1.000
_cell.angle_alpha   90.00
_cell.angle_beta   90.00
_cell.angle_gamma   90.00
#
_symmetry.space_group_name_H-M   'P 1'
#
loop_
_entity.id
_entity.type
_entity.pdbx_description
1 polymer ?
#
loop_
_entity_poly.entity_id
_entity_poly.type
_entity_poly.pdbx_seq_one_letter_code
_entity_poly.pdbx_strand_id
1 'polypeptide(L)'
;MGNDVAWWTAISSCAESGCRDFDFWGVPPPGSGPEHPWHGLGVFKSEFNGREVAYAGAWEVVLSRAGARLLSLEKSARSRVRGIRRNIS
;
A
#
# COMPACT_ATOMS: atom_id res chain seq x y z
N MET A 1 -16.18 -5.29 17.29
CA MET A 1 -16.17 -4.81 18.69
C MET A 1 -14.78 -4.78 19.30
N GLY A 2 -13.94 -5.84 19.23
CA GLY A 2 -12.56 -5.75 19.76
C GLY A 2 -11.62 -4.86 18.93
N ASN A 3 -11.75 -4.93 17.59
CA ASN A 3 -11.05 -4.07 16.64
C ASN A 3 -11.38 -2.57 16.86
N ASP A 4 -12.65 -2.25 17.07
CA ASP A 4 -13.13 -0.86 17.18
C ASP A 4 -12.56 -0.18 18.43
N VAL A 5 -12.48 -0.91 19.55
CA VAL A 5 -11.87 -0.42 20.80
C VAL A 5 -10.37 -0.18 20.63
N ALA A 6 -9.67 -1.07 19.93
CA ALA A 6 -8.23 -0.91 19.67
C ALA A 6 -7.96 0.37 18.86
N TRP A 7 -8.74 0.61 17.80
CA TRP A 7 -8.60 1.82 16.97
C TRP A 7 -9.04 3.08 17.70
N TRP A 8 -10.15 3.03 18.46
CA TRP A 8 -10.57 4.15 19.29
C TRP A 8 -9.49 4.57 20.30
N THR A 9 -8.88 3.58 20.96
CA THR A 9 -7.78 3.83 21.91
C THR A 9 -6.59 4.47 21.20
N ALA A 10 -6.18 3.95 20.04
CA ALA A 10 -5.06 4.50 19.28
C ALA A 10 -5.30 5.96 18.84
N ILE A 11 -6.50 6.27 18.32
CA ILE A 11 -6.86 7.63 17.89
C ILE A 11 -6.93 8.58 19.09
N SER A 12 -7.54 8.13 20.20
CA SER A 12 -7.68 8.92 21.42
C SER A 12 -6.31 9.26 22.01
N SER A 13 -5.41 8.28 22.14
CA SER A 13 -4.06 8.51 22.65
C SER A 13 -3.23 9.43 21.75
N CYS A 14 -3.44 9.38 20.43
CA CYS A 14 -2.83 10.30 19.49
C CYS A 14 -3.31 11.75 19.73
N ALA A 15 -4.62 11.94 19.90
CA ALA A 15 -5.19 13.25 20.22
C ALA A 15 -4.73 13.79 21.59
N GLU A 16 -4.69 12.93 22.63
CA GLU A 16 -4.18 13.27 23.97
C GLU A 16 -2.70 13.68 23.94
N SER A 17 -1.93 13.17 22.97
CA SER A 17 -0.53 13.55 22.74
C SER A 17 -0.38 14.88 21.98
N GLY A 18 -1.49 15.55 21.65
CA GLY A 18 -1.50 16.83 20.94
C GLY A 18 -1.40 16.72 19.41
N CYS A 19 -1.53 15.52 18.84
CA CYS A 19 -1.57 15.33 17.39
C CYS A 19 -2.88 15.88 16.79
N ARG A 20 -2.80 16.42 15.57
CA ARG A 20 -3.96 16.94 14.83
C ARG A 20 -4.47 15.98 13.77
N ASP A 21 -3.62 15.06 13.32
CA ASP A 21 -3.89 14.12 12.25
C ASP A 21 -3.54 12.71 12.73
N PHE A 22 -4.40 11.74 12.40
CA PHE A 22 -4.14 10.32 12.60
C PHE A 22 -4.09 9.63 11.25
N ASP A 23 -2.92 9.06 10.91
CA ASP A 23 -2.69 8.43 9.61
C ASP A 23 -2.98 6.91 9.68
N PHE A 24 -4.02 6.46 8.98
CA PHE A 24 -4.35 5.04 8.83
C PHE A 24 -3.49 4.32 7.78
N TRP A 25 -2.58 5.02 7.11
CA TRP A 25 -1.72 4.53 6.03
C TRP A 25 -2.51 4.12 4.79
N GLY A 26 -2.00 3.13 4.04
CA GLY A 26 -2.50 2.79 2.71
C GLY A 26 -3.94 2.27 2.68
N VAL A 27 -4.66 2.71 1.67
CA VAL A 27 -5.96 2.20 1.20
C VAL A 27 -5.78 1.69 -0.23
N PRO A 28 -6.75 0.96 -0.82
CA PRO A 28 -6.75 0.66 -2.24
C PRO A 28 -6.50 1.92 -3.09
N PRO A 29 -5.81 1.81 -4.25
CA PRO A 29 -5.65 2.93 -5.16
C PRO A 29 -6.99 3.58 -5.54
N PRO A 30 -7.03 4.90 -5.79
CA PRO A 30 -8.24 5.57 -6.23
C PRO A 30 -8.87 4.88 -7.46
N GLY A 31 -10.18 4.67 -7.42
CA GLY A 31 -10.93 3.99 -8.49
C GLY A 31 -10.84 2.45 -8.48
N SER A 32 -10.24 1.84 -7.46
CA SER A 32 -10.26 0.38 -7.28
C SER A 32 -11.67 -0.14 -7.01
N GLY A 33 -12.07 -1.22 -7.67
CA GLY A 33 -13.38 -1.86 -7.46
C GLY A 33 -13.39 -2.86 -6.30
N PRO A 34 -14.55 -3.50 -6.06
CA PRO A 34 -14.74 -4.49 -4.99
C PRO A 34 -13.83 -5.72 -5.08
N GLU A 35 -13.32 -6.02 -6.28
CA GLU A 35 -12.39 -7.11 -6.57
C GLU A 35 -10.96 -6.88 -6.05
N HIS A 36 -10.62 -5.64 -5.66
CA HIS A 36 -9.30 -5.34 -5.14
C HIS A 36 -9.07 -6.05 -3.79
N PRO A 37 -7.93 -6.73 -3.57
CA PRO A 37 -7.66 -7.51 -2.35
C PRO A 37 -7.81 -6.73 -1.03
N TRP A 38 -7.65 -5.41 -1.08
CA TRP A 38 -7.75 -4.51 0.08
C TRP A 38 -9.07 -3.72 0.14
N HIS A 39 -10.07 -4.06 -0.66
CA HIS A 39 -11.36 -3.35 -0.68
C HIS A 39 -11.98 -3.26 0.72
N GLY A 40 -12.11 -4.38 1.43
CA GLY A 40 -12.65 -4.40 2.80
C GLY A 40 -11.83 -3.58 3.81
N LEU A 41 -10.51 -3.54 3.66
CA LEU A 41 -9.65 -2.68 4.48
C LEU A 41 -9.89 -1.19 4.19
N GLY A 42 -10.11 -0.83 2.93
CA GLY A 42 -10.48 0.53 2.52
C GLY A 42 -11.82 0.96 3.10
N VAL A 43 -12.84 0.10 3.00
CA VAL A 43 -14.17 0.34 3.59
C VAL A 43 -14.06 0.59 5.09
N PHE A 44 -13.40 -0.32 5.82
CA PHE A 44 -13.19 -0.16 7.27
C PHE A 44 -12.54 1.18 7.64
N LYS A 45 -11.50 1.60 6.92
CA LYS A 45 -10.82 2.88 7.20
C LYS A 45 -11.67 4.10 6.86
N SER A 46 -12.53 4.01 5.84
CA SER A 46 -13.41 5.11 5.43
C SER A 46 -14.49 5.44 6.46
N GLU A 47 -14.87 4.48 7.32
CA GLU A 47 -15.89 4.67 8.37
C GLU A 47 -15.46 5.67 9.46
N PHE A 48 -14.15 5.96 9.58
CA PHE A 48 -13.61 6.94 10.54
C PHE A 48 -13.72 8.40 10.05
N ASN A 49 -14.43 8.66 8.95
CA ASN A 49 -14.64 9.99 8.38
C ASN A 49 -13.32 10.74 8.07
N GLY A 50 -12.28 9.98 7.69
CA GLY A 50 -10.99 10.50 7.26
C GLY A 50 -11.00 10.98 5.80
N ARG A 51 -9.82 11.38 5.31
CA ARG A 51 -9.61 11.77 3.91
C ARG A 51 -8.59 10.87 3.25
N GLU A 52 -8.90 10.37 2.06
CA GLU A 52 -7.93 9.70 1.19
C GLU A 52 -6.96 10.72 0.59
N VAL A 53 -5.65 10.46 0.73
CA VAL A 53 -4.59 11.32 0.20
C VAL A 53 -3.74 10.53 -0.79
N ALA A 54 -3.81 10.91 -2.06
CA ALA A 54 -2.95 10.36 -3.10
C ALA A 54 -1.61 11.11 -3.13
N TYR A 55 -0.53 10.42 -2.78
CA TYR A 55 0.84 10.95 -2.88
C TYR A 55 1.39 10.79 -4.30
N ALA A 56 2.48 11.48 -4.62
CA ALA A 56 3.15 11.44 -5.93
C ALA A 56 3.71 10.06 -6.32
N GLY A 57 3.64 9.06 -5.44
CA GLY A 57 4.20 7.74 -5.65
C GLY A 57 5.73 7.71 -5.53
N ALA A 58 6.31 6.59 -5.97
CA ALA A 58 7.75 6.39 -5.98
C ALA A 58 8.33 6.79 -7.35
N TRP A 59 9.50 7.43 -7.34
CA TRP A 59 10.22 7.86 -8.53
C TRP A 59 11.62 7.25 -8.54
N GLU A 60 12.09 6.79 -9.70
CA GLU A 60 13.43 6.24 -9.87
C GLU A 60 14.29 7.22 -10.70
N VAL A 61 15.45 7.61 -10.18
CA VAL A 61 16.42 8.43 -10.91
C VAL A 61 17.46 7.52 -11.56
N VAL A 62 17.55 7.56 -12.89
CA VAL A 62 18.49 6.72 -13.65
C VAL A 62 19.89 7.34 -13.65
N LEU A 63 20.79 6.80 -12.82
CA LEU A 63 22.18 7.24 -12.73
C LEU A 63 23.07 6.67 -13.86
N SER A 64 22.73 5.48 -14.37
CA SER A 64 23.42 4.84 -15.50
C SER A 64 22.44 4.06 -16.36
N ARG A 65 22.41 4.37 -17.66
CA ARG A 65 21.57 3.66 -18.64
C ARG A 65 21.95 2.18 -18.75
N ALA A 66 23.25 1.87 -18.68
CA ALA A 66 23.73 0.49 -18.75
C ALA A 66 23.31 -0.31 -17.51
N GLY A 67 23.46 0.27 -16.31
CA GLY A 67 23.04 -0.36 -15.06
C GLY A 67 21.54 -0.60 -15.00
N ALA A 68 20.73 0.39 -15.37
CA ALA A 68 19.28 0.26 -15.45
C ALA A 68 18.85 -0.86 -16.41
N ARG A 69 19.51 -0.98 -17.57
CA ARG A 69 19.24 -2.04 -18.53
C ARG A 69 19.57 -3.42 -17.97
N LEU A 70 20.72 -3.58 -17.29
CA LEU A 70 21.09 -4.84 -16.66
C LEU A 70 20.04 -5.27 -15.61
N LEU A 71 19.62 -4.34 -14.75
CA LEU A 71 18.57 -4.61 -13.74
C LEU A 71 17.23 -4.97 -14.38
N SER A 72 16.83 -4.31 -15.47
CA SER A 72 15.59 -4.66 -16.18
C SER A 72 15.62 -6.06 -16.78
N LEU A 73 16.78 -6.49 -17.29
CA LEU A 73 16.99 -7.82 -17.85
C LEU A 73 16.93 -8.88 -16.75
N GLU A 74 17.59 -8.62 -15.61
CA GLU A 74 17.56 -9.48 -14.43
C GLU A 74 16.12 -9.65 -13.90
N LYS A 75 15.38 -8.56 -13.70
CA LYS A 75 13.97 -8.60 -13.26
C LYS A 75 13.10 -9.42 -14.22
N SER A 76 13.30 -9.25 -15.53
CA SER A 76 12.55 -9.99 -16.56
C SER A 76 12.86 -11.48 -16.54
N ALA A 77 14.14 -11.86 -16.44
CA ALA A 77 14.56 -13.25 -16.33
C ALA A 77 14.00 -13.91 -15.07
N ARG A 78 14.10 -13.23 -13.91
CA ARG A 78 13.55 -13.69 -12.63
C ARG A 78 12.04 -13.93 -12.71
N SER A 79 11.30 -13.02 -13.32
CA SER A 79 9.85 -13.15 -13.50
C SER A 79 9.49 -14.39 -14.33
N ARG A 80 10.19 -14.61 -15.46
CA ARG A 80 10.00 -15.81 -16.30
C ARG A 80 10.30 -17.10 -15.56
N VAL A 81 11.42 -17.16 -14.84
CA VAL A 81 11.79 -18.35 -14.04
C VAL A 81 10.73 -18.65 -12.98
N ARG A 82 10.19 -17.63 -12.30
CA ARG A 82 9.09 -17.80 -11.34
C ARG A 82 7.81 -18.29 -11.99
N GLY A 83 7.49 -17.83 -13.21
CA GLY A 83 6.33 -18.30 -13.98
C GLY A 83 6.45 -19.79 -14.34
N ILE A 84 7.60 -20.21 -14.84
CA ILE A 84 7.88 -21.62 -15.17
C ILE A 84 7.73 -22.49 -13.92
N ARG A 85 8.31 -22.09 -12.78
CA ARG A 85 8.19 -22.82 -11.51
C ARG A 85 6.75 -22.96 -11.01
N ARG A 86 5.88 -21.97 -11.25
CA ARG A 86 4.46 -22.01 -10.85
C ARG A 86 3.61 -22.92 -11.74
N ASN A 87 4.06 -23.25 -12.95
CA ASN A 87 3.34 -24.12 -13.89
C ASN A 87 3.78 -25.60 -13.80
N ILE A 88 4.86 -25.90 -13.06
CA ILE A 88 5.39 -27.27 -12.89
C ILE A 88 5.00 -27.84 -11.51
N SER A 89 4.53 -27.00 -10.58
CA SER A 89 3.91 -27.42 -9.31
C SER A 89 2.39 -27.47 -9.45
#